data_AF-A0A1X3D2E7-F1
#
_entry.id   AF-A0A1X3D2E7-F1
#
_cell.length_a   1.000
_cell.length_b   1.000
_cell.length_c   1.000
_cell.angle_alpha   90.00
_cell.angle_beta   90.00
_cell.angle_gamma   90.00
#
_symmetry.space_group_name_H-M   'P 1'
#
loop_
_entity.id
_entity.type
_entity.pdbx_description
1 polymer ?
#
loop_
_entity_poly.entity_id
_entity_poly.type
_entity_poly.pdbx_seq_one_letter_code
_entity_poly.pdbx_strand_id
1 'polypeptide(L)'
;MEMFYEIKTFTLPVIEIDDDVLVFRVEITQKDNQYFGQLLRREIYRLKPTYAPEEVVADEEIYVLDYHTIPPFEQQVFNSIDDCLNYAHSYLQDFFNQKSHK
;
A
#
# COMPACT_ATOMS: atom_id res chain seq x y z
N MET A 1 -26.17 -16.41 2.02
CA MET A 1 -25.75 -15.75 0.76
C MET A 1 -24.37 -15.21 1.06
N GLU A 2 -23.34 -15.89 0.58
CA GLU A 2 -21.94 -15.53 0.85
C GLU A 2 -21.60 -14.28 0.03
N MET A 3 -21.12 -13.24 0.71
CA MET A 3 -20.58 -12.05 0.03
C MET A 3 -19.22 -12.43 -0.55
N PHE A 4 -19.16 -12.61 -1.86
CA PHE A 4 -17.88 -12.70 -2.57
C PHE A 4 -17.33 -11.29 -2.71
N TYR A 5 -16.26 -11.00 -1.97
CA TYR A 5 -15.46 -9.81 -2.20
C TYR A 5 -14.50 -10.11 -3.35
N GLU A 6 -14.69 -9.46 -4.50
CA GLU A 6 -13.62 -9.44 -5.50
C GLU A 6 -12.54 -8.48 -4.99
N ILE A 7 -11.35 -9.02 -4.74
CA ILE A 7 -10.18 -8.25 -4.31
C ILE A 7 -9.23 -8.16 -5.49
N LYS A 8 -8.95 -6.94 -5.94
CA LYS A 8 -7.89 -6.67 -6.91
C LYS A 8 -6.78 -5.87 -6.25
N THR A 9 -5.55 -6.31 -6.46
CA THR A 9 -4.37 -5.63 -5.92
C THR A 9 -3.51 -5.10 -7.06
N PHE A 10 -3.10 -3.85 -6.93
CA PHE A 10 -2.24 -3.19 -7.91
C PHE A 10 -1.00 -2.65 -7.21
N THR A 11 0.18 -2.92 -7.77
CA THR A 11 1.42 -2.31 -7.28
C THR A 11 1.57 -0.96 -7.96
N LEU A 12 1.75 0.09 -7.16
CA LEU A 12 1.92 1.44 -7.63
C LEU A 12 3.40 1.70 -7.98
N PRO A 13 3.69 2.74 -8.78
CA PRO A 13 5.06 3.16 -9.06
C PRO A 13 5.84 3.42 -7.77
N VAL A 14 7.13 3.12 -7.85
CA VAL A 14 8.07 3.36 -6.76
C VAL A 14 8.18 4.85 -6.49
N ILE A 15 8.22 5.22 -5.21
CA ILE A 15 8.41 6.59 -4.75
C ILE A 15 9.80 6.67 -4.11
N GLU A 16 10.72 7.35 -4.78
CA GLU A 16 12.06 7.62 -4.27
C GLU A 16 12.03 8.88 -3.40
N ILE A 17 12.57 8.76 -2.18
CA ILE A 17 12.87 9.89 -1.29
C ILE A 17 14.37 9.93 -1.03
N ASP A 18 14.88 11.02 -0.43
CA ASP A 18 16.32 11.31 -0.38
C ASP A 18 17.21 10.17 0.17
N ASP A 19 16.71 9.36 1.11
CA ASP A 19 17.44 8.28 1.77
C ASP A 19 16.73 6.91 1.74
N ASP A 20 15.57 6.80 1.07
CA ASP A 20 14.75 5.58 1.08
C ASP A 20 13.89 5.41 -0.19
N VAL A 21 13.37 4.22 -0.37
CA VAL A 21 12.52 3.83 -1.50
C VAL A 21 11.21 3.24 -0.98
N LEU A 22 10.12 3.98 -1.15
CA LEU A 22 8.80 3.58 -0.72
C LEU A 22 8.05 2.89 -1.87
N VAL A 23 7.44 1.75 -1.55
CA VAL A 23 6.60 0.99 -2.50
C VAL A 23 5.24 0.80 -1.90
N PHE A 24 4.21 1.18 -2.65
CA PHE A 24 2.82 1.06 -2.23
C PHE A 24 2.06 0.07 -3.12
N ARG A 25 1.07 -0.60 -2.53
CA ARG A 25 0.01 -1.32 -3.21
C ARG A 25 -1.32 -0.69 -2.87
N VAL A 26 -2.24 -0.74 -3.81
CA VAL A 26 -3.66 -0.47 -3.55
C VAL A 26 -4.41 -1.78 -3.68
N GLU A 27 -5.13 -2.13 -2.63
CA GLU A 27 -6.08 -3.23 -2.64
C GLU A 27 -7.49 -2.66 -2.78
N ILE A 28 -8.23 -3.17 -3.76
CA ILE A 28 -9.55 -2.70 -4.13
C ILE A 28 -10.52 -3.84 -3.90
N THR A 29 -11.49 -3.60 -3.02
CA THR A 29 -12.55 -4.56 -2.68
C THR A 29 -13.87 -4.08 -3.28
N GLN A 30 -14.62 -4.97 -3.92
CA GLN A 30 -15.98 -4.67 -4.39
C GLN A 30 -17.05 -5.15 -3.40
N LYS A 31 -18.03 -4.29 -3.10
CA LYS A 31 -19.23 -4.62 -2.32
C LYS A 31 -20.42 -3.81 -2.84
N ASP A 32 -21.57 -4.44 -3.10
CA ASP A 32 -22.81 -3.76 -3.50
C ASP A 32 -22.65 -2.82 -4.72
N ASN A 33 -21.87 -3.23 -5.72
CA ASN A 33 -21.46 -2.43 -6.90
C ASN A 33 -20.65 -1.16 -6.59
N GLN A 34 -20.11 -1.06 -5.39
CA GLN A 34 -19.19 -0.03 -4.96
C GLN A 34 -17.80 -0.61 -4.76
N TYR A 35 -16.79 0.21 -4.95
CA TYR A 35 -15.38 -0.16 -4.80
C TYR A 35 -14.76 0.60 -3.64
N PHE A 36 -13.96 -0.09 -2.85
CA PHE A 36 -13.30 0.43 -1.66
C PHE A 36 -11.80 0.18 -1.80
N GLY A 37 -11.00 1.24 -1.74
CA GLY A 37 -9.56 1.16 -1.82
C GLY A 37 -8.90 1.22 -0.45
N GLN A 38 -7.81 0.47 -0.29
CA GLN A 38 -6.87 0.64 0.82
C GLN A 38 -5.43 0.69 0.31
N LEU A 39 -4.63 1.61 0.86
CA LEU A 39 -3.20 1.70 0.57
C LEU A 39 -2.41 0.87 1.57
N LEU A 40 -1.51 0.03 1.04
CA LEU A 40 -0.59 -0.80 1.78
C LEU A 40 0.83 -0.38 1.42
N ARG A 41 1.68 -0.14 2.42
CA ARG A 41 3.11 0.09 2.21
C ARG A 41 3.87 -1.22 2.32
N ARG A 42 4.86 -1.40 1.45
CA ARG A 42 5.85 -2.47 1.56
C ARG A 42 6.80 -2.18 2.71
N GLU A 43 6.92 -3.13 3.61
CA GLU A 43 7.94 -3.16 4.65
C GLU A 43 8.85 -4.37 4.45
N ILE A 44 10.13 -4.19 4.79
CA ILE A 44 11.14 -5.23 4.72
C ILE A 44 11.63 -5.48 6.13
N TYR A 45 11.41 -6.70 6.62
CA TYR A 45 11.82 -7.13 7.94
C TYR A 45 13.00 -8.07 7.84
N ARG A 46 14.08 -7.70 8.52
CA ARG A 46 15.22 -8.59 8.69
C ARG A 46 14.93 -9.59 9.80
N LEU A 47 14.68 -10.83 9.44
CA LEU A 47 14.39 -11.91 10.36
C LEU A 47 15.62 -12.77 10.61
N LYS A 48 15.86 -13.06 11.89
CA LYS A 48 16.80 -14.10 12.34
C LYS A 48 16.00 -15.23 12.97
N PRO A 49 15.72 -16.33 12.23
CA PRO A 49 14.97 -17.44 12.78
C PRO A 49 15.72 -18.08 13.94
N THR A 50 15.04 -18.33 15.07
CA THR A 50 15.66 -18.84 16.30
C THR A 50 16.20 -20.28 16.17
N TYR A 51 15.72 -21.00 15.17
CA TYR A 51 16.12 -22.38 14.87
C TYR A 51 17.18 -22.46 13.75
N ALA A 52 17.56 -21.35 13.13
CA ALA A 52 18.56 -21.32 12.07
C ALA A 52 19.97 -21.07 12.63
N PRO A 53 21.03 -21.52 11.93
CA PRO A 53 22.41 -21.17 12.28
C PRO A 53 22.61 -19.65 12.41
N GLU A 54 23.57 -19.20 13.22
CA GLU A 54 23.73 -17.77 13.55
C GLU A 54 23.93 -16.84 12.36
N GLU A 55 24.42 -17.37 11.25
CA GLU A 55 24.72 -16.66 10.00
C GLU A 55 23.49 -16.53 9.06
N VAL A 56 22.39 -17.22 9.37
CA VAL A 56 21.18 -17.17 8.53
C VAL A 56 20.33 -15.99 8.97
N VAL A 57 20.31 -14.98 8.10
CA VAL A 57 19.44 -13.82 8.18
C VAL A 57 18.66 -13.77 6.87
N ALA A 58 17.34 -13.67 6.96
CA ALA A 58 16.45 -13.55 5.80
C ALA A 58 15.76 -12.19 5.84
N ASP A 59 15.68 -11.52 4.70
CA ASP A 59 14.85 -10.33 4.55
C ASP A 59 13.49 -10.77 4.01
N GLU A 60 12.43 -10.51 4.76
CA GLU A 60 11.04 -10.82 4.37
C GLU A 60 10.33 -9.53 3.97
N GLU A 61 9.60 -9.58 2.86
CA GLU A 61 8.75 -8.47 2.41
C GLU A 61 7.28 -8.71 2.78
N ILE A 62 6.65 -7.69 3.37
CA ILE A 62 5.23 -7.71 3.71
C ILE A 62 4.58 -6.37 3.33
N TYR A 63 3.30 -6.42 2.99
CA TYR A 63 2.50 -5.23 2.75
C TYR A 63 1.57 -4.99 3.94
N VAL A 64 1.69 -3.82 4.56
CA VAL A 64 0.94 -3.45 5.77
C VAL A 64 0.19 -2.14 5.55
N LEU A 65 -0.90 -1.95 6.29
CA LEU A 65 -1.59 -0.66 6.33
C LEU A 65 -0.64 0.39 6.92
N ASP A 66 -0.39 1.45 6.16
CA ASP A 66 0.51 2.50 6.58
C ASP A 66 -0.23 3.55 7.42
N TYR A 67 0.04 3.55 8.72
CA TYR A 67 -0.55 4.51 9.66
C TYR A 67 0.41 5.64 10.06
N HIS A 68 1.62 5.66 9.50
CA HIS A 68 2.71 6.50 10.01
C HIS A 68 3.33 7.40 8.94
N THR A 69 3.51 6.91 7.71
CA THR A 69 4.19 7.67 6.64
C THR A 69 3.23 8.64 5.96
N ILE A 70 2.01 8.18 5.71
CA ILE A 70 0.94 8.93 5.06
C ILE A 70 -0.28 9.00 6.00
N PRO A 71 -1.11 10.05 5.91
CA PRO A 71 -2.40 10.04 6.58
C PRO A 71 -3.23 8.84 6.11
N PRO A 72 -4.20 8.39 6.92
CA PRO A 72 -5.08 7.30 6.52
C PRO A 72 -5.71 7.60 5.14
N PHE A 73 -5.59 6.63 4.24
CA PHE A 73 -6.36 6.62 3.00
C PHE A 73 -7.82 6.43 3.41
N GLU A 74 -8.54 7.54 3.59
CA GLU A 74 -9.91 7.52 4.11
C GLU A 74 -10.79 6.59 3.26
N GLN A 75 -11.85 6.03 3.87
CA GLN A 75 -12.78 5.08 3.24
C GLN A 75 -13.59 5.74 2.11
N GLN A 76 -12.90 6.04 1.02
CA GLN A 76 -13.47 6.57 -0.19
C GLN A 76 -14.20 5.44 -0.91
N VAL A 77 -15.43 5.75 -1.32
CA VAL A 77 -16.30 4.84 -2.05
C VAL A 77 -16.27 5.25 -3.51
N PHE A 78 -15.86 4.34 -4.38
CA PHE A 78 -15.68 4.59 -5.81
C PHE A 78 -16.71 3.84 -6.64
N ASN A 79 -16.99 4.37 -7.83
CA ASN A 79 -17.91 3.77 -8.80
C ASN A 79 -17.20 2.81 -9.76
N SER A 80 -15.87 2.84 -9.81
CA SER A 80 -15.05 1.95 -10.63
C SER A 80 -13.69 1.69 -9.99
N ILE A 81 -13.03 0.62 -10.47
CA ILE A 81 -11.63 0.31 -10.12
C ILE A 81 -10.71 1.44 -10.58
N ASP A 82 -10.91 1.97 -11.79
CA ASP A 82 -10.05 3.01 -12.35
C ASP A 82 -10.13 4.31 -11.54
N ASP A 83 -11.30 4.69 -11.07
CA ASP A 83 -11.46 5.86 -10.18
C ASP A 83 -10.67 5.68 -8.88
N CYS A 84 -10.73 4.48 -8.30
CA CYS A 84 -10.00 4.14 -7.09
C CYS A 84 -8.48 4.18 -7.31
N LEU A 85 -8.00 3.63 -8.43
CA LEU A 85 -6.59 3.63 -8.79
C LEU A 85 -6.07 5.05 -9.03
N ASN A 86 -6.79 5.82 -9.84
CA ASN A 86 -6.42 7.19 -10.16
C ASN A 86 -6.38 8.05 -8.89
N TYR A 87 -7.36 7.90 -8.00
CA TYR A 87 -7.35 8.59 -6.71
C TYR A 87 -6.15 8.19 -5.85
N ALA A 88 -5.82 6.90 -5.75
CA ALA A 88 -4.64 6.44 -5.02
C ALA A 88 -3.33 7.03 -5.56
N HIS A 89 -3.20 7.10 -6.89
CA HIS A 89 -2.07 7.74 -7.55
C HIS A 89 -1.97 9.23 -7.22
N SER A 90 -3.06 9.98 -7.40
CA SER A 90 -3.08 11.42 -7.12
C SER A 90 -2.82 11.72 -5.65
N TYR A 91 -3.40 10.93 -4.74
CA TYR A 91 -3.20 11.08 -3.30
C TYR A 91 -1.72 10.98 -2.91
N LEU A 92 -1.01 9.95 -3.41
CA LEU A 92 0.41 9.78 -3.14
C LEU A 92 1.25 10.88 -3.80
N GLN A 93 0.96 11.22 -5.06
CA GLN A 93 1.66 12.30 -5.75
C GLN A 93 1.54 13.64 -5.02
N ASP A 94 0.33 14.02 -4.63
CA ASP A 94 0.08 15.28 -3.93
C ASP A 94 0.79 15.31 -2.59
N PHE A 95 0.77 14.20 -1.83
CA PHE A 95 1.44 14.13 -0.53
C PHE A 95 2.96 14.31 -0.63
N PHE A 96 3.62 13.57 -1.53
CA PHE A 96 5.08 13.62 -1.65
C PHE A 96 5.57 14.87 -2.38
N ASN A 97 4.82 15.41 -3.35
CA ASN A 97 5.15 16.68 -4.00
C ASN A 97 5.06 17.87 -3.05
N GLN A 98 4.08 17.90 -2.14
CA GLN A 98 3.98 18.94 -1.11
C GLN A 98 5.14 18.90 -0.11
N LYS A 99 5.72 17.71 0.13
CA LYS A 99 6.89 17.54 1.01
C LYS A 99 8.20 17.96 0.35
N SER A 100 8.33 17.86 -0.97
CA SER A 100 9.54 18.25 -1.72
C SER A 100 9.81 19.77 -1.71
N HIS A 101 8.84 20.59 -1.33
CA HIS A 101 8.94 22.06 -1.32
C HIS A 101 9.01 22.69 0.09
N LYS A 102 9.25 21.88 1.13
CA LYS A 102 9.49 22.35 2.51
C LYS A 102 10.89 22.00 2.96
#